data_AF-A0ABD7HGE1-F1
#
_entry.id   AF-A0ABD7HGE1-F1
#
_cell.length_a   1.000
_cell.length_b   1.000
_cell.length_c   1.000
_cell.angle_alpha   90.00
_cell.angle_beta   90.00
_cell.angle_gamma   90.00
#
_symmetry.space_group_name_H-M   'P 1'
#
loop_
_entity.id
_entity.type
_entity.pdbx_description
1 polymer ?
#
loop_
_entity_poly.entity_id
_entity_poly.type
_entity_poly.pdbx_seq_one_letter_code
_entity_poly.pdbx_strand_id
1 'polypeptide(L)'
;MFENDLISRIDAVLDDDESLDDWSYGWSDSMRWSPDGTELPEDDGGDKLLDSGWDYYAASQIHAISVDQVAEWTRWLGTLGDGERDEMQWYVVCFTCGAVGERSVDCGCGLPLSSV
;
A
#
# COMPACT_ATOMS: atom_id res chain seq x y z
N MET A 1 38.21 15.27 -7.56
CA MET A 1 38.21 15.28 -9.03
C MET A 1 37.35 14.12 -9.60
N PHE A 2 36.31 13.69 -8.88
CA PHE A 2 35.48 12.52 -9.23
C PHE A 2 34.03 12.91 -9.57
N GLU A 3 33.59 14.11 -9.22
CA GLU A 3 32.23 14.59 -9.49
C GLU A 3 32.01 14.96 -10.96
N ASN A 4 33.04 15.40 -11.66
CA ASN A 4 32.94 15.75 -13.08
C ASN A 4 32.79 14.51 -13.99
N ASP A 5 33.46 13.41 -13.63
CA ASP A 5 33.38 12.12 -14.35
C ASP A 5 31.97 11.52 -14.31
N LEU A 6 31.31 11.59 -13.15
CA LEU A 6 29.95 11.09 -12.98
C LEU A 6 28.96 11.90 -13.85
N ILE A 7 29.08 13.22 -13.85
CA ILE A 7 28.21 14.11 -14.62
C ILE A 7 28.42 13.88 -16.12
N SER A 8 29.67 13.78 -16.59
CA SER A 8 29.96 13.49 -18.00
C SER A 8 29.45 12.11 -18.45
N ARG A 9 29.44 11.12 -17.56
CA ARG A 9 28.86 9.79 -17.85
C ARG A 9 27.34 9.80 -17.92
N ILE A 10 26.69 10.66 -17.15
CA ILE A 10 25.24 10.83 -17.19
C ILE A 10 24.84 11.53 -18.48
N ASP A 11 25.50 12.64 -18.83
CA ASP A 11 25.22 13.36 -20.09
C ASP A 11 25.41 12.46 -21.32
N ALA A 12 26.47 11.65 -21.35
CA ALA A 12 26.70 10.72 -22.46
C ALA A 12 25.64 9.61 -22.60
N VAL A 13 24.89 9.29 -21.54
CA VAL A 13 23.78 8.33 -21.58
C VAL A 13 22.48 9.01 -22.01
N LEU A 14 22.32 10.29 -21.68
CA LEU A 14 21.13 11.08 -22.02
C LEU A 14 21.16 11.64 -23.44
N ASP A 15 22.36 11.79 -24.03
CA ASP A 15 22.58 12.27 -25.39
C ASP A 15 22.52 11.14 -26.45
N ASP A 16 22.31 9.88 -26.02
CA ASP A 16 22.00 8.77 -26.92
C ASP A 16 20.55 8.94 -27.39
N ASP A 17 20.44 9.69 -28.48
CA ASP A 17 19.28 10.12 -29.26
C ASP A 17 18.48 8.91 -29.82
N GLU A 18 17.85 8.16 -28.92
CA GLU A 18 16.65 7.41 -29.27
C GLU A 18 15.54 8.44 -29.42
N SER A 19 15.10 8.65 -30.65
CA SER A 19 14.02 9.58 -30.98
C SER A 19 12.88 9.42 -29.97
N LEU A 20 12.46 10.53 -29.37
CA LEU A 20 11.28 10.61 -28.49
C LEU A 20 9.97 10.18 -29.19
N ASP A 21 10.03 9.53 -30.35
CA ASP A 21 8.95 8.83 -31.04
C ASP A 21 8.79 7.36 -30.59
N ASP A 22 9.72 6.78 -29.81
CA ASP A 22 9.58 5.44 -29.20
C ASP A 22 8.84 5.43 -27.84
N TRP A 23 8.43 6.60 -27.35
CA TRP A 23 7.50 6.75 -26.21
C TRP A 23 6.11 6.12 -26.41
N SER A 24 5.83 5.50 -27.56
CA SER A 24 4.73 4.56 -27.76
C SER A 24 4.97 3.24 -27.02
N TYR A 25 5.37 3.32 -25.76
CA TYR A 25 5.23 2.22 -24.81
C TYR A 25 3.75 1.80 -24.81
N GLY A 26 3.46 0.51 -24.88
CA GLY A 26 2.11 -0.04 -24.82
C GLY A 26 1.45 0.07 -23.44
N TRP A 27 1.66 1.18 -22.73
CA TRP A 27 0.97 1.46 -21.49
C TRP A 27 -0.44 1.95 -21.85
N SER A 28 -1.44 1.16 -21.48
CA SER A 28 -2.82 1.59 -21.54
C SER A 28 -2.99 2.71 -20.51
N ASP A 29 -3.26 3.93 -20.98
CA ASP A 29 -3.58 5.04 -20.10
C ASP A 29 -4.77 4.65 -19.22
N SER A 30 -4.47 4.35 -17.96
CA SER A 30 -5.45 3.93 -16.96
C SER A 30 -6.39 5.08 -16.57
N MET A 31 -6.15 6.30 -17.07
CA MET A 31 -7.07 7.44 -16.95
C MET A 31 -8.22 7.40 -17.97
N ARG A 32 -8.30 6.38 -18.83
CA ARG A 32 -9.43 6.20 -19.76
C ARG A 32 -10.70 5.65 -19.11
N TRP A 33 -10.75 5.56 -17.79
CA TRP A 33 -12.00 5.23 -17.09
C TRP A 33 -12.89 6.47 -17.00
N SER A 34 -13.88 6.54 -17.91
CA SER A 34 -15.01 7.45 -17.81
C SER A 34 -16.29 6.66 -18.10
N PRO A 35 -17.00 6.18 -17.07
CA PRO A 35 -18.27 5.47 -17.27
C PRO A 35 -19.32 6.38 -17.91
N ASP A 36 -20.25 5.77 -18.67
CA ASP A 36 -21.35 6.46 -19.36
C ASP A 36 -22.14 7.31 -18.35
N GLY A 37 -22.24 8.63 -18.61
CA GLY A 37 -22.84 9.61 -17.70
C GLY A 37 -21.85 10.40 -16.82
N THR A 38 -20.54 10.20 -16.97
CA THR A 38 -19.52 11.06 -16.34
C THR A 38 -19.32 12.32 -17.18
N GLU A 39 -20.19 13.30 -17.01
CA GLU A 39 -19.99 14.63 -17.57
C GLU A 39 -18.98 15.39 -16.70
N LEU A 40 -17.95 15.97 -17.32
CA LEU A 40 -17.07 16.88 -16.60
C LEU A 40 -17.89 18.12 -16.26
N PRO A 41 -17.95 18.55 -14.99
CA PRO A 41 -18.64 19.78 -14.64
C PRO A 41 -18.00 20.95 -15.39
N GLU A 42 -18.83 21.85 -15.93
CA GLU A 42 -18.34 23.07 -16.56
C GLU A 42 -17.58 23.89 -15.52
N ASP A 43 -16.29 24.12 -15.79
CA ASP A 43 -15.42 24.92 -14.94
C ASP A 43 -15.83 26.39 -15.05
N ASP A 44 -16.66 26.87 -14.13
CA ASP A 44 -17.13 28.27 -14.07
C ASP A 44 -16.01 29.25 -13.62
N GLY A 45 -14.74 28.80 -13.58
CA GLY A 45 -13.56 29.64 -13.32
C GLY A 45 -13.60 30.42 -12.01
N GLY A 46 -14.52 30.09 -11.11
CA GLY A 46 -14.70 30.77 -9.85
C GLY A 46 -13.68 30.26 -8.85
N ASP A 47 -12.96 31.18 -8.19
CA ASP A 47 -12.03 30.95 -7.09
C ASP A 47 -12.69 30.37 -5.82
N LYS A 48 -13.68 29.50 -5.97
CA LYS A 48 -14.25 28.72 -4.88
C LYS A 48 -13.18 27.69 -4.52
N LEU A 49 -12.66 27.78 -3.30
CA LEU A 49 -11.90 26.71 -2.68
C LEU A 49 -12.65 25.41 -2.99
N LEU A 50 -12.00 24.51 -3.73
CA LEU A 50 -12.52 23.18 -3.97
C LEU A 50 -12.80 22.58 -2.60
N ASP A 51 -14.06 22.56 -2.18
CA ASP A 51 -14.48 21.75 -1.06
C ASP A 51 -14.34 20.32 -1.57
N SER A 52 -13.12 19.83 -1.38
CA SER A 52 -12.71 18.49 -1.69
C SER A 52 -13.55 17.63 -0.75
N GLY A 53 -14.79 17.33 -1.12
CA GLY A 53 -15.81 16.61 -0.33
C GLY A 53 -15.42 15.20 0.10
N TRP A 54 -14.13 14.89 -0.02
CA TRP A 54 -13.38 13.94 0.76
C TRP A 54 -13.35 14.36 2.22
N ASP A 55 -14.48 14.19 2.90
CA ASP A 55 -14.53 14.04 4.34
C ASP A 55 -13.68 12.79 4.65
N TYR A 56 -12.37 13.00 4.91
CA TYR A 56 -11.41 11.91 5.11
C TYR A 56 -11.68 11.28 6.46
N TYR A 57 -12.70 10.43 6.51
CA TYR A 57 -12.83 9.43 7.56
C TYR A 57 -11.80 8.36 7.26
N ALA A 58 -10.67 8.39 7.96
CA ALA A 58 -9.75 7.26 7.97
C ALA A 58 -10.56 6.03 8.39
N ALA A 59 -10.96 5.19 7.43
CA ALA A 59 -11.72 4.00 7.73
C ALA A 59 -10.90 3.17 8.73
N SER A 60 -11.53 2.77 9.83
CA SER A 60 -10.90 1.94 10.85
C SER A 60 -10.31 0.70 10.17
N GLN A 61 -8.98 0.59 10.15
CA GLN A 61 -8.30 -0.54 9.54
C GLN A 61 -8.39 -1.75 10.48
N ILE A 62 -8.64 -2.94 9.91
CA ILE A 62 -8.60 -4.20 10.63
C ILE A 62 -7.41 -5.00 10.12
N HIS A 63 -6.50 -5.38 11.01
CA HIS A 63 -5.32 -6.16 10.64
C HIS A 63 -5.57 -7.67 10.79
N ALA A 64 -5.30 -8.43 9.73
CA ALA A 64 -5.29 -9.88 9.77
C ALA A 64 -3.86 -10.39 9.94
N ILE A 65 -3.54 -10.94 11.11
CA ILE A 65 -2.20 -11.36 11.51
C ILE A 65 -2.08 -12.87 11.36
N SER A 66 -1.05 -13.35 10.66
CA SER A 66 -0.85 -14.81 10.55
C SER A 66 -0.44 -15.40 11.90
N VAL A 67 -0.78 -16.67 12.13
CA VAL A 67 -0.47 -17.38 13.39
C VAL A 67 1.03 -17.35 13.76
N ASP A 68 1.91 -17.44 12.76
CA ASP A 68 3.37 -17.39 12.93
C ASP A 68 3.88 -15.99 13.31
N GLN A 69 3.16 -14.94 12.88
CA GLN A 69 3.58 -13.54 13.01
C GLN A 69 3.03 -12.86 14.27
N VAL A 70 2.25 -13.57 15.10
CA VAL A 70 1.63 -13.01 16.33
C VAL A 70 2.69 -12.46 17.29
N ALA A 71 3.83 -13.13 17.42
CA ALA A 71 4.90 -12.69 18.32
C ALA A 71 5.54 -11.37 17.88
N GLU A 72 5.83 -11.24 16.58
CA GLU A 72 6.40 -10.02 16.01
C GLU A 72 5.41 -8.86 16.06
N TRP A 73 4.14 -9.13 15.73
CA TRP A 73 3.06 -8.16 15.84
C TRP A 73 2.88 -7.63 17.27
N THR A 74 2.85 -8.52 18.26
CA THR A 74 2.69 -8.14 19.68
C THR A 74 3.89 -7.34 20.18
N ARG A 75 5.10 -7.69 19.73
CA ARG A 75 6.31 -6.92 20.02
C ARG A 75 6.21 -5.50 19.47
N TRP A 76 5.75 -5.35 18.23
CA TRP A 76 5.55 -4.05 17.61
C TRP A 76 4.46 -3.23 18.32
N LEU A 77 3.30 -3.83 18.63
CA LEU A 77 2.25 -3.17 19.42
C LEU A 77 2.75 -2.67 20.78
N GLY A 78 3.71 -3.38 21.40
CA GLY A 78 4.35 -2.97 22.64
C GLY A 78 5.17 -1.67 22.53
N THR A 79 5.47 -1.20 21.31
CA THR A 79 6.18 0.06 21.07
C THR A 79 5.25 1.28 20.99
N LEU A 80 3.94 1.06 20.82
CA LEU A 80 2.92 2.10 20.77
C LEU A 80 2.42 2.49 22.17
N GLY A 81 1.82 3.68 22.30
CA GLY A 81 1.10 4.08 23.50
C GLY A 81 -0.18 3.24 23.71
N ASP A 82 -0.68 3.21 24.95
CA ASP A 82 -1.85 2.37 25.29
C ASP A 82 -3.12 2.77 24.53
N GLY A 83 -3.33 4.07 24.26
CA GLY A 83 -4.47 4.56 23.47
C GLY A 83 -4.43 4.07 22.03
N GLU A 84 -3.30 4.30 21.34
CA GLU A 84 -3.11 3.87 19.95
C GLU A 84 -3.21 2.35 19.80
N ARG A 85 -2.74 1.59 20.80
CA ARG A 85 -2.81 0.13 20.81
C ARG A 85 -4.24 -0.40 20.98
N ASP A 86 -5.05 0.25 21.82
CA ASP A 86 -6.42 -0.18 22.11
C ASP A 86 -7.38 0.10 20.93
N GLU A 87 -7.10 1.17 20.18
CA GLU A 87 -7.88 1.56 19.00
C GLU A 87 -7.64 0.66 17.77
N MET A 88 -6.54 -0.11 17.75
CA MET A 88 -6.20 -1.01 16.64
C MET A 88 -6.96 -2.34 16.71
N GLN A 89 -7.88 -2.54 15.77
CA GLN A 89 -8.54 -3.84 15.59
C GLN A 89 -7.66 -4.82 14.81
N TRP A 90 -7.46 -6.01 15.36
CA TRP A 90 -6.71 -7.08 14.69
C TRP A 90 -7.20 -8.46 15.11
N TYR A 91 -6.98 -9.44 14.23
CA TYR A 91 -7.36 -10.84 14.43
C TYR A 91 -6.21 -11.76 13.99
N VAL A 92 -6.08 -12.89 14.66
CA VAL A 92 -5.16 -13.96 14.26
C VAL A 92 -5.87 -14.90 13.29
N VAL A 93 -5.22 -15.15 12.15
CA VAL A 93 -5.75 -15.98 11.06
C VAL A 93 -4.77 -17.12 10.75
N CYS A 94 -5.29 -18.34 10.75
CA CYS A 94 -4.59 -19.46 10.15
C CYS A 94 -4.91 -19.49 8.65
N PHE A 95 -3.97 -19.02 7.82
CA PHE A 95 -4.16 -19.03 6.36
C PHE A 95 -4.16 -20.44 5.74
N THR A 96 -3.80 -21.48 6.51
CA THR A 96 -3.88 -22.88 6.06
C THR A 96 -5.31 -23.40 6.05
N CYS A 97 -6.09 -23.16 7.11
CA CYS A 97 -7.46 -23.69 7.25
C CYS A 97 -8.55 -22.61 7.33
N GLY A 98 -8.18 -21.34 7.36
CA GLY A 98 -9.09 -20.21 7.48
C GLY A 98 -9.63 -19.96 8.90
N ALA A 99 -9.13 -20.65 9.92
CA ALA A 99 -9.55 -20.41 11.30
C ALA A 99 -9.14 -19.00 11.76
N VAL A 100 -10.01 -18.34 12.52
CA VAL A 100 -9.83 -16.96 13.00
C VAL A 100 -10.06 -16.90 14.51
N GLY A 101 -9.27 -16.09 15.21
CA GLY A 101 -9.49 -15.71 16.60
C GLY A 101 -9.03 -14.29 16.88
N GLU A 102 -9.51 -13.69 17.97
CA GLU A 102 -9.23 -12.29 18.31
C GLU A 102 -7.75 -12.01 18.61
N ARG A 103 -7.10 -12.89 19.37
CA ARG A 103 -5.70 -12.71 19.83
C ARG A 103 -4.86 -13.97 19.69
N SER A 104 -5.51 -15.09 19.43
CA SER A 104 -4.90 -16.42 19.23
C SER A 104 -5.91 -17.30 18.51
N VAL A 105 -5.43 -18.31 17.79
CA VAL A 105 -6.28 -19.33 17.17
C VAL A 105 -5.67 -20.72 17.40
N ASP A 106 -6.49 -21.64 17.90
CA ASP A 106 -6.13 -23.06 18.01
C ASP A 106 -6.78 -23.80 16.85
N CYS A 107 -5.97 -24.13 15.83
CA CYS A 107 -6.44 -24.72 14.58
C CYS A 107 -5.77 -26.05 14.23
N GLY A 108 -4.81 -26.50 15.04
CA GLY A 108 -4.06 -27.74 14.82
C GLY A 108 -3.19 -27.77 13.54
N CYS A 109 -3.11 -26.68 12.79
CA CYS A 109 -2.31 -26.58 11.56
C CYS A 109 -0.83 -26.27 11.82
N GLY A 110 -0.45 -26.03 13.08
CA GLY A 110 0.95 -25.91 13.49
C GLY A 110 1.69 -27.22 13.26
N LEU A 111 2.98 -27.12 12.87
CA LEU A 111 3.86 -28.24 12.53
C LEU A 111 3.59 -29.50 13.37
N PRO A 112 3.59 -30.72 12.79
CA PRO A 112 3.67 -31.91 13.60
C PRO A 112 4.95 -31.82 14.42
N LEU A 113 4.83 -31.59 15.72
CA LEU A 113 5.94 -31.79 16.64
C LEU A 113 6.26 -33.27 16.54
N SER A 114 7.34 -33.60 15.81
CA SER A 114 7.91 -34.94 15.78
C SER A 114 8.05 -35.40 17.22
N SER A 115 7.20 -36.34 17.62
CA SER A 115 7.27 -36.99 18.92
C SER A 115 8.63 -37.68 18.98
N VAL A 116 9.51 -37.19 19.87
CA VAL A 116 10.72 -37.89 20.30
C VAL A 116 10.53 -38.39 21.72
#